data_AF-A0A3P9IUT5-F1
#
_entry.id   AF-A0A3P9IUT5-F1
#
_cell.length_a   1.000
_cell.length_b   1.000
_cell.length_c   1.000
_cell.angle_alpha   90.00
_cell.angle_beta   90.00
_cell.angle_gamma   90.00
#
_symmetry.space_group_name_H-M   'P 1'
#
loop_
_entity.id
_entity.type
_entity.pdbx_description
1 polymer ?
#
loop_
_entity_poly.entity_id
_entity_poly.type
_entity_poly.pdbx_seq_one_letter_code
_entity_poly.pdbx_strand_id
1 'polypeptide(L)'
;MHGKKKGTEEKSIIVAERSETKMVREELVVRLNDREYKNWLKAGRCLIILKDGLLSYTDQQMRSFHTDLLNKSSLLRSPCLTSSCKPRGSKLSSTCRPCSEWQKVILMHHRHPDGTINWANCSPPLWRTDHWEVAKAYMPRGQGQVRGADQCDASALLNLINYCKWFCAEDPKSVRQVIQCRNELMHSNEFRVKDEWMKKYRAALQHFVQQFSHIPRMAAVGRQIEDMLAVDLSICVFGEDQTDSACMLNDSIRQLETSAEVVSQWEAALLQEMLQECLHAAPDSEEANAQDTELLKSLGGFLRSNKDLSERFSTELQAITELEARE
;
A
#
# COMPACT_ATOMS: atom_id res chain seq x y z
N MET A 1 20.16 29.88 -42.87
CA MET A 1 19.36 30.48 -41.77
C MET A 1 18.55 29.41 -41.01
N HIS A 2 19.19 28.45 -40.33
CA HIS A 2 18.48 27.38 -39.60
C HIS A 2 18.85 27.27 -38.10
N GLY A 3 19.49 28.30 -37.52
CA GLY A 3 19.98 28.26 -36.12
C GLY A 3 19.15 29.00 -35.06
N LYS A 4 18.06 29.69 -35.42
CA LYS A 4 17.35 30.60 -34.49
C LYS A 4 16.05 30.08 -33.88
N LYS A 5 15.51 28.94 -34.34
CA LYS A 5 14.26 28.36 -33.80
C LYS A 5 14.47 27.48 -32.56
N LYS A 6 15.63 26.83 -32.42
CA LYS A 6 15.88 25.85 -31.36
C LYS A 6 15.95 26.47 -29.95
N GLY A 7 16.52 27.68 -29.82
CA GLY A 7 16.70 28.35 -28.53
C GLY A 7 15.45 29.04 -27.96
N THR A 8 14.37 29.20 -28.74
CA THR A 8 13.11 29.79 -28.26
C THR A 8 12.21 28.73 -27.65
N GLU A 9 12.19 27.53 -28.24
CA GLU A 9 11.40 26.39 -27.80
C GLU A 9 11.95 25.80 -26.48
N GLU A 10 13.28 25.68 -26.39
CA GLU A 10 13.98 25.22 -25.17
C GLU A 10 13.78 26.19 -23.98
N LYS A 11 13.73 27.50 -24.23
CA LYS A 11 13.41 28.49 -23.18
C LYS A 11 11.95 28.42 -22.73
N SER A 12 11.01 28.18 -23.64
CA SER A 12 9.59 28.03 -23.28
C SER A 12 9.34 26.79 -22.43
N ILE A 13 10.01 25.67 -22.72
CA ILE A 13 9.92 24.43 -21.94
C ILE A 13 10.44 24.65 -20.52
N ILE A 14 11.63 25.25 -20.37
CA ILE A 14 12.23 25.51 -19.05
C ILE A 14 11.35 26.44 -18.19
N VAL A 15 10.70 27.43 -18.81
CA VAL A 15 9.78 28.35 -18.09
C VAL A 15 8.50 27.63 -17.66
N ALA A 16 7.94 26.76 -18.50
CA ALA A 16 6.77 25.95 -18.15
C ALA A 16 7.07 24.97 -17.01
N GLU A 17 8.18 24.22 -17.09
CA GLU A 17 8.63 23.29 -16.05
C GLU A 17 8.87 23.99 -14.71
N ARG A 18 9.46 25.20 -14.74
CA ARG A 18 9.63 26.02 -13.53
C ARG A 18 8.30 26.47 -12.93
N SER A 19 7.34 26.85 -13.77
CA SER A 19 6.01 27.27 -13.31
C SER A 19 5.23 26.11 -12.69
N GLU A 20 5.32 24.91 -13.27
CA GLU A 20 4.68 23.69 -12.76
C GLU A 20 5.29 23.25 -11.43
N THR A 21 6.62 23.22 -11.34
CA THR A 21 7.33 22.90 -10.09
C THR A 21 7.01 23.87 -8.96
N LYS A 22 6.86 25.17 -9.29
CA LYS A 22 6.47 26.21 -8.33
C LYS A 22 5.05 25.97 -7.81
N MET A 23 4.10 25.66 -8.70
CA MET A 23 2.71 25.39 -8.34
C MET A 23 2.58 24.15 -7.43
N VAL A 24 3.25 23.05 -7.76
CA VAL A 24 3.28 21.84 -6.93
C VAL A 24 3.77 22.17 -5.52
N ARG A 25 4.83 22.98 -5.41
CA ARG A 25 5.39 23.38 -4.11
C ARG A 25 4.42 24.26 -3.31
N GLU A 26 3.75 25.21 -3.94
CA GLU A 26 2.83 26.14 -3.27
C GLU A 26 1.60 25.42 -2.70
N GLU A 27 0.93 24.56 -3.48
CA GLU A 27 -0.24 23.83 -3.01
C GLU A 27 0.12 22.77 -1.95
N LEU A 28 1.25 22.08 -2.13
CA LEU A 28 1.74 21.14 -1.12
C LEU A 28 2.07 21.85 0.21
N VAL A 29 2.67 23.05 0.17
CA VAL A 29 2.92 23.84 1.38
C VAL A 29 1.62 24.19 2.10
N VAL A 30 0.57 24.57 1.37
CA VAL A 30 -0.75 24.84 1.96
C VAL A 30 -1.28 23.61 2.69
N ARG A 31 -1.19 22.41 2.08
CA ARG A 31 -1.60 21.17 2.73
C ARG A 31 -0.75 20.83 3.95
N LEU A 32 0.57 21.00 3.88
CA LEU A 32 1.50 20.70 4.98
C LEU A 32 1.47 21.73 6.13
N ASN A 33 0.76 22.85 5.96
CA ASN A 33 0.43 23.74 7.07
C ASN A 33 -0.64 23.12 8.00
N ASP A 34 -1.41 22.14 7.52
CA ASP A 34 -2.31 21.37 8.36
C ASP A 34 -1.54 20.26 9.13
N ARG A 35 -1.63 20.30 10.45
CA ARG A 35 -0.94 19.35 11.33
C ARG A 35 -1.49 17.93 11.20
N GLU A 36 -2.80 17.77 11.08
CA GLU A 36 -3.42 16.45 10.98
C GLU A 36 -3.19 15.83 9.60
N TYR A 37 -3.09 16.66 8.57
CA TYR A 37 -2.67 16.23 7.23
C TYR A 37 -1.23 15.72 7.21
N LYS A 38 -0.29 16.46 7.84
CA LYS A 38 1.11 16.01 8.01
C LYS A 38 1.18 14.66 8.71
N ASN A 39 0.39 14.49 9.77
CA ASN A 39 0.33 13.23 10.49
C ASN A 39 -0.18 12.09 9.60
N TRP A 40 -1.22 12.34 8.80
CA TRP A 40 -1.79 11.36 7.88
C TRP A 40 -0.76 10.94 6.83
N LEU A 41 -0.06 11.90 6.23
CA LEU A 41 0.99 11.64 5.25
C LEU A 41 2.16 10.84 5.83
N LYS A 42 2.64 11.21 7.03
CA LYS A 42 3.68 10.45 7.75
C LYS A 42 3.24 9.03 8.03
N ALA A 43 2.01 8.84 8.50
CA ALA A 43 1.47 7.52 8.82
C ALA A 43 1.39 6.65 7.57
N GLY A 44 0.86 7.17 6.46
CA GLY A 44 0.79 6.43 5.21
C GLY A 44 2.15 6.12 4.62
N ARG A 45 3.12 7.04 4.76
CA ARG A 45 4.50 6.75 4.35
C ARG A 45 5.12 5.62 5.18
N CYS A 46 4.89 5.59 6.48
CA CYS A 46 5.32 4.47 7.33
C CYS A 46 4.67 3.14 6.91
N LEU A 47 3.39 3.16 6.52
CA LEU A 47 2.70 1.98 6.01
C LEU A 47 3.32 1.46 4.70
N ILE A 48 3.68 2.35 3.77
CA ILE A 48 4.37 1.97 2.52
C ILE A 48 5.75 1.37 2.82
N ILE A 49 6.54 2.01 3.70
CA ILE A 49 7.85 1.49 4.15
C ILE A 49 7.68 0.09 4.76
N LEU A 50 6.66 -0.10 5.59
CA LEU A 50 6.35 -1.41 6.17
C LEU A 50 6.01 -2.44 5.09
N LYS A 51 5.11 -2.11 4.17
CA LYS A 51 4.70 -2.97 3.05
C LYS A 51 5.92 -3.44 2.28
N ASP A 52 6.78 -2.51 1.84
CA ASP A 52 7.99 -2.80 1.07
C ASP A 52 8.97 -3.69 1.84
N GLY A 53 9.05 -3.50 3.17
CA GLY A 53 9.78 -4.38 4.08
C GLY A 53 9.27 -5.82 4.05
N LEU A 54 7.95 -5.98 4.11
CA LEU A 54 7.28 -7.27 4.19
C LEU A 54 7.34 -8.07 2.89
N LEU A 55 7.36 -7.43 1.72
CA LEU A 55 7.33 -8.09 0.40
C LEU A 55 8.24 -9.32 0.31
N SER A 56 9.55 -9.11 0.49
CA SER A 56 10.52 -10.20 0.37
C SER A 56 10.41 -11.23 1.48
N TYR A 57 10.02 -10.78 2.68
CA TYR A 57 9.87 -11.67 3.83
C TYR A 57 8.70 -12.63 3.60
N THR A 58 7.53 -12.11 3.22
CA THR A 58 6.35 -12.91 2.95
C THR A 58 6.54 -13.86 1.78
N ASP A 59 7.21 -13.43 0.70
CA ASP A 59 7.50 -14.30 -0.45
C ASP A 59 8.41 -15.46 -0.04
N GLN A 60 9.53 -15.17 0.65
CA GLN A 60 10.46 -16.19 1.10
C GLN A 60 9.83 -17.19 2.08
N GLN A 61 9.02 -16.69 3.02
CA GLN A 61 8.32 -17.55 3.99
C GLN A 61 7.31 -18.44 3.30
N MET A 62 6.52 -17.90 2.35
CA MET A 62 5.54 -18.71 1.62
C MET A 62 6.19 -19.77 0.72
N ARG A 63 7.34 -19.47 0.08
CA ARG A 63 8.13 -20.48 -0.66
C ARG A 63 8.61 -21.61 0.26
N SER A 64 9.11 -21.25 1.44
CA SER A 64 9.61 -22.21 2.42
C SER A 64 8.48 -23.10 2.95
N PHE A 65 7.34 -22.49 3.30
CA PHE A 65 6.14 -23.19 3.71
C PHE A 65 5.63 -24.16 2.64
N HIS A 66 5.48 -23.68 1.40
CA HIS A 66 5.02 -24.48 0.28
C HIS A 66 5.93 -25.68 0.02
N THR A 67 7.24 -25.47 0.03
CA THR A 67 8.25 -26.52 -0.13
C THR A 67 8.14 -27.57 0.98
N ASP A 68 7.99 -27.14 2.24
CA ASP A 68 7.82 -28.02 3.39
C ASP A 68 6.55 -28.89 3.26
N LEU A 69 5.43 -28.31 2.83
CA LEU A 69 4.20 -29.04 2.57
C LEU A 69 4.38 -30.12 1.49
N LEU A 70 4.99 -29.76 0.36
CA LEU A 70 5.23 -30.68 -0.76
C LEU A 70 6.18 -31.84 -0.37
N ASN A 71 7.15 -31.57 0.49
CA ASN A 71 8.07 -32.60 1.00
C ASN A 71 7.36 -33.59 1.92
N LYS A 72 6.37 -33.13 2.70
CA LYS A 72 5.61 -33.95 3.66
C LYS A 72 4.51 -34.80 3.02
N SER A 73 4.03 -34.46 1.82
CA SER A 73 2.90 -35.16 1.19
C SER A 73 3.11 -35.39 -0.31
N SER A 74 3.14 -36.67 -0.72
CA SER A 74 3.12 -37.06 -2.13
C SER A 74 1.79 -36.71 -2.82
N LEU A 75 0.69 -36.63 -2.06
CA LEU A 75 -0.63 -36.29 -2.60
C LEU A 75 -0.70 -34.80 -3.02
N LEU A 76 -0.07 -33.90 -2.26
CA LEU A 76 0.00 -32.47 -2.62
C LEU A 76 0.82 -32.22 -3.91
N ARG A 77 1.76 -33.14 -4.21
CA ARG A 77 2.50 -33.15 -5.47
C ARG A 77 1.70 -33.70 -6.65
N SER A 78 0.49 -34.20 -6.44
CA SER A 78 -0.36 -34.70 -7.53
C SER A 78 -1.10 -33.54 -8.20
N PRO A 79 -1.23 -33.54 -9.54
CA PRO A 79 -1.93 -32.46 -10.24
C PRO A 79 -3.44 -32.53 -9.99
N CYS A 80 -4.13 -31.37 -10.06
CA CYS A 80 -5.59 -31.36 -10.14
C CYS A 80 -6.03 -32.02 -11.45
N LEU A 81 -6.87 -33.05 -11.37
CA LEU A 81 -7.28 -33.86 -12.54
C LEU A 81 -8.57 -33.36 -13.21
N THR A 82 -9.16 -32.28 -12.71
CA THR A 82 -10.45 -31.77 -13.21
C THR A 82 -10.48 -30.25 -13.27
N SER A 83 -11.07 -29.72 -14.34
CA SER A 83 -11.40 -28.30 -14.47
C SER A 83 -12.57 -27.87 -13.59
N SER A 84 -13.23 -28.79 -12.88
CA SER A 84 -14.38 -28.53 -12.01
C SER A 84 -14.00 -27.99 -10.62
N CYS A 85 -12.73 -28.10 -10.20
CA CYS A 85 -12.26 -27.55 -8.94
C CYS A 85 -12.11 -26.03 -9.06
N LYS A 86 -13.26 -25.34 -9.00
CA LYS A 86 -13.36 -23.89 -9.08
C LYS A 86 -13.97 -23.34 -7.79
N PRO A 87 -13.30 -22.39 -7.13
CA PRO A 87 -13.91 -21.66 -6.03
C PRO A 87 -15.07 -20.78 -6.49
N ARG A 88 -16.03 -20.55 -5.60
CA ARG A 88 -17.07 -19.51 -5.73
C ARG A 88 -17.25 -18.82 -4.39
N GLY A 89 -16.85 -17.56 -4.31
CA GLY A 89 -16.83 -16.80 -3.06
C GLY A 89 -16.07 -17.55 -1.96
N SER A 90 -16.76 -17.84 -0.86
CA SER A 90 -16.24 -18.58 0.30
C SER A 90 -16.42 -20.09 0.23
N LYS A 91 -16.82 -20.65 -0.91
CA LYS A 91 -17.03 -22.08 -1.08
C LYS A 91 -16.10 -22.65 -2.16
N LEU A 92 -15.64 -23.87 -1.92
CA LEU A 92 -14.89 -24.66 -2.88
C LEU A 92 -15.71 -25.90 -3.23
N SER A 93 -16.36 -25.91 -4.39
CA SER A 93 -17.22 -27.02 -4.81
C SER A 93 -16.40 -28.23 -5.29
N SER A 94 -16.87 -29.43 -4.96
CA SER A 94 -16.42 -30.73 -5.50
C SER A 94 -14.91 -30.81 -5.78
N THR A 95 -14.13 -30.85 -4.70
CA THR A 95 -12.68 -30.98 -4.78
C THR A 95 -12.30 -32.41 -5.18
N CYS A 96 -11.50 -32.55 -6.22
CA CYS A 96 -10.80 -33.81 -6.48
C CYS A 96 -9.81 -34.08 -5.34
N ARG A 97 -9.37 -35.33 -5.20
CA ARG A 97 -8.54 -35.79 -4.08
C ARG A 97 -7.32 -34.89 -3.77
N PRO A 98 -6.51 -34.44 -4.75
CA PRO A 98 -5.42 -33.49 -4.48
C PRO A 98 -5.90 -32.13 -3.95
N CYS A 99 -6.97 -31.55 -4.53
CA CYS A 99 -7.51 -30.27 -4.07
C CYS A 99 -8.16 -30.36 -2.70
N SER A 100 -8.77 -31.50 -2.34
CA SER A 100 -9.30 -31.74 -1.00
C SER A 100 -8.17 -31.77 0.04
N GLU A 101 -7.03 -32.38 -0.30
CA GLU A 101 -5.87 -32.40 0.59
C GLU A 101 -5.24 -31.02 0.74
N TRP A 102 -5.11 -30.25 -0.34
CA TRP A 102 -4.70 -28.84 -0.26
C TRP A 102 -5.63 -28.02 0.62
N GLN A 103 -6.94 -28.11 0.43
CA GLN A 103 -7.93 -27.41 1.24
C GLN A 103 -7.78 -27.75 2.73
N LYS A 104 -7.63 -29.04 3.06
CA LYS A 104 -7.42 -29.52 4.42
C LYS A 104 -6.15 -28.93 5.05
N VAL A 105 -5.04 -28.93 4.31
CA VAL A 105 -3.75 -28.40 4.80
C VAL A 105 -3.82 -26.88 4.98
N ILE A 106 -4.43 -26.16 4.03
CA ILE A 106 -4.63 -24.71 4.14
C ILE A 106 -5.43 -24.37 5.41
N LEU A 107 -6.54 -25.07 5.64
CA LEU A 107 -7.38 -24.93 6.84
C LEU A 107 -6.59 -25.26 8.12
N MET A 108 -5.83 -26.35 8.13
CA MET A 108 -5.01 -26.75 9.27
C MET A 108 -4.02 -25.65 9.68
N HIS A 109 -3.43 -24.97 8.69
CA HIS A 109 -2.50 -23.85 8.88
C HIS A 109 -3.18 -22.48 9.01
N HIS A 110 -4.52 -22.42 9.00
CA HIS A 110 -5.27 -21.19 9.25
C HIS A 110 -5.48 -20.99 10.76
N ARG A 111 -5.23 -19.78 11.28
CA ARG A 111 -5.48 -19.44 12.70
C ARG A 111 -6.97 -19.46 13.06
N HIS A 112 -7.83 -19.23 12.07
CA HIS A 112 -9.28 -19.24 12.21
C HIS A 112 -9.91 -20.19 11.17
N PRO A 113 -9.74 -21.51 11.30
CA PRO A 113 -10.17 -22.46 10.26
C PRO A 113 -11.69 -22.48 10.05
N ASP A 114 -12.46 -22.15 11.08
CA ASP A 114 -13.93 -22.04 11.01
C ASP A 114 -14.41 -20.68 10.49
N GLY A 115 -13.49 -19.76 10.20
CA GLY A 115 -13.78 -18.45 9.64
C GLY A 115 -14.02 -18.49 8.13
N THR A 116 -14.48 -17.37 7.58
CA THR A 116 -14.67 -17.21 6.13
C THR A 116 -13.32 -17.15 5.42
N ILE A 117 -13.06 -18.12 4.55
CA ILE A 117 -11.89 -18.13 3.65
C ILE A 117 -12.34 -17.65 2.27
N ASN A 118 -11.61 -16.70 1.70
CA ASN A 118 -11.86 -16.14 0.38
C ASN A 118 -11.32 -17.05 -0.73
N TRP A 119 -11.88 -18.25 -0.87
CA TRP A 119 -11.40 -19.22 -1.85
C TRP A 119 -11.44 -18.68 -3.28
N ALA A 120 -12.33 -17.73 -3.60
CA ALA A 120 -12.36 -17.00 -4.87
C ALA A 120 -11.02 -16.33 -5.26
N ASN A 121 -10.14 -16.06 -4.30
CA ASN A 121 -8.80 -15.57 -4.61
C ASN A 121 -7.90 -16.66 -5.24
N CYS A 122 -8.18 -17.93 -4.98
CA CYS A 122 -7.27 -19.03 -5.27
C CYS A 122 -7.56 -19.70 -6.61
N SER A 123 -6.54 -20.29 -7.22
CA SER A 123 -6.68 -21.25 -8.31
C SER A 123 -6.19 -22.64 -7.87
N PRO A 124 -7.08 -23.58 -7.50
CA PRO A 124 -6.70 -24.90 -7.01
C PRO A 124 -5.72 -25.69 -7.91
N PRO A 125 -5.82 -25.63 -9.26
CA PRO A 125 -4.84 -26.26 -10.13
C PRO A 125 -3.39 -25.77 -9.94
N LEU A 126 -3.20 -24.55 -9.43
CA LEU A 126 -1.89 -23.92 -9.26
C LEU A 126 -1.26 -24.16 -7.87
N TRP A 127 -2.03 -24.60 -6.87
CA TRP A 127 -1.50 -24.83 -5.51
C TRP A 127 -0.29 -25.75 -5.45
N ARG A 128 -0.17 -26.71 -6.37
CA ARG A 128 1.00 -27.59 -6.46
C ARG A 128 2.29 -26.84 -6.83
N THR A 129 2.20 -25.85 -7.72
CA THR A 129 3.36 -25.28 -8.42
C THR A 129 3.65 -23.85 -8.02
N ASP A 130 2.68 -23.17 -7.41
CA ASP A 130 2.77 -21.77 -7.07
C ASP A 130 2.49 -21.58 -5.56
N HIS A 131 3.52 -21.14 -4.83
CA HIS A 131 3.44 -20.88 -3.40
C HIS A 131 2.52 -19.69 -3.09
N TRP A 132 2.40 -18.74 -4.02
CA TRP A 132 1.59 -17.55 -3.83
C TRP A 132 0.10 -17.85 -3.94
N GLU A 133 -0.29 -18.80 -4.80
CA GLU A 133 -1.66 -19.29 -4.89
C GLU A 133 -2.17 -19.93 -3.59
N VAL A 134 -1.27 -20.47 -2.78
CA VAL A 134 -1.58 -20.93 -1.42
C VAL A 134 -1.69 -19.74 -0.45
N ALA A 135 -0.84 -18.72 -0.60
CA ALA A 135 -0.84 -17.51 0.23
C ALA A 135 -2.19 -16.77 0.18
N LYS A 136 -2.79 -16.69 -1.02
CA LYS A 136 -4.07 -16.00 -1.28
C LYS A 136 -5.24 -16.47 -0.42
N ALA A 137 -5.20 -17.71 0.09
CA ALA A 137 -6.23 -18.25 0.97
C ALA A 137 -6.24 -17.57 2.36
N TYR A 138 -5.14 -16.93 2.74
CA TYR A 138 -4.97 -16.22 4.02
C TYR A 138 -5.17 -14.70 3.87
N MET A 139 -5.57 -14.23 2.70
CA MET A 139 -5.68 -12.81 2.37
C MET A 139 -7.15 -12.34 2.34
N PRO A 140 -7.41 -11.02 2.44
CA PRO A 140 -8.73 -10.46 2.17
C PRO A 140 -9.17 -10.78 0.74
N ARG A 141 -10.46 -10.58 0.47
CA ARG A 141 -11.04 -10.71 -0.88
C ARG A 141 -10.33 -9.80 -1.90
N GLY A 142 -10.50 -10.09 -3.20
CA GLY A 142 -9.98 -9.26 -4.29
C GLY A 142 -8.58 -9.64 -4.78
N GLN A 143 -7.96 -10.68 -4.22
CA GLN A 143 -6.57 -11.06 -4.53
C GLN A 143 -6.47 -12.11 -5.65
N GLY A 144 -7.53 -12.30 -6.43
CA GLY A 144 -7.61 -13.33 -7.47
C GLY A 144 -6.56 -13.17 -8.58
N GLN A 145 -6.32 -11.93 -9.02
CA GLN A 145 -5.42 -11.62 -10.14
C GLN A 145 -3.96 -11.40 -9.73
N VAL A 146 -3.70 -11.26 -8.42
CA VAL A 146 -2.36 -11.00 -7.86
C VAL A 146 -1.46 -12.21 -8.11
N ARG A 147 -0.22 -12.02 -8.56
CA ARG A 147 0.71 -13.12 -8.86
C ARG A 147 1.90 -13.24 -7.92
N GLY A 148 2.08 -12.26 -7.03
CA GLY A 148 3.22 -12.21 -6.13
C GLY A 148 3.04 -11.17 -5.05
N ALA A 149 3.97 -11.15 -4.08
CA ALA A 149 3.95 -10.21 -2.96
C ALA A 149 4.01 -8.76 -3.43
N ASP A 150 4.79 -8.48 -4.47
CA ASP A 150 5.01 -7.16 -5.06
C ASP A 150 3.74 -6.49 -5.59
N GLN A 151 2.69 -7.27 -5.87
CA GLN A 151 1.38 -6.80 -6.33
C GLN A 151 0.36 -6.68 -5.19
N CYS A 152 0.75 -6.99 -3.95
CA CYS A 152 -0.13 -6.87 -2.79
C CYS A 152 -0.02 -5.50 -2.14
N ASP A 153 -1.16 -4.98 -1.69
CA ASP A 153 -1.22 -3.88 -0.75
C ASP A 153 -0.75 -4.31 0.66
N ALA A 154 -0.64 -3.34 1.57
CA ALA A 154 -0.31 -3.61 2.96
C ALA A 154 -1.35 -4.51 3.67
N SER A 155 -2.65 -4.43 3.29
CA SER A 155 -3.71 -5.27 3.85
C SER A 155 -3.42 -6.73 3.64
N ALA A 156 -3.11 -7.10 2.40
CA ALA A 156 -2.98 -8.48 1.97
C ALA A 156 -1.80 -9.15 2.68
N LEU A 157 -0.66 -8.45 2.77
CA LEU A 157 0.53 -8.94 3.47
C LEU A 157 0.31 -9.08 4.98
N LEU A 158 -0.30 -8.06 5.62
CA LEU A 158 -0.59 -8.10 7.06
C LEU A 158 -1.61 -9.20 7.39
N ASN A 159 -2.65 -9.38 6.56
CA ASN A 159 -3.63 -10.44 6.75
C ASN A 159 -3.04 -11.83 6.52
N LEU A 160 -2.17 -12.00 5.53
CA LEU A 160 -1.40 -13.24 5.33
C LEU A 160 -0.65 -13.61 6.62
N ILE A 161 0.09 -12.67 7.19
CA ILE A 161 0.84 -12.86 8.44
C ILE A 161 -0.12 -13.14 9.61
N ASN A 162 -1.27 -12.46 9.67
CA ASN A 162 -2.27 -12.62 10.74
C ASN A 162 -3.04 -13.96 10.66
N TYR A 163 -3.29 -14.52 9.49
CA TYR A 163 -4.10 -15.73 9.35
C TYR A 163 -3.31 -17.01 9.16
N CYS A 164 -2.10 -16.97 8.58
CA CYS A 164 -1.29 -18.16 8.37
C CYS A 164 -0.41 -18.47 9.59
N LYS A 165 -0.61 -19.66 10.19
CA LYS A 165 0.16 -20.16 11.34
C LYS A 165 1.66 -20.32 11.05
N TRP A 166 2.06 -20.41 9.79
CA TRP A 166 3.47 -20.51 9.39
C TRP A 166 4.28 -19.29 9.81
N PHE A 167 3.69 -18.10 9.72
CA PHE A 167 4.30 -16.88 10.23
C PHE A 167 4.15 -16.87 11.74
N CYS A 168 5.08 -17.51 12.48
CA CYS A 168 5.10 -17.50 13.94
C CYS A 168 5.37 -16.08 14.49
N ALA A 169 4.40 -15.17 14.36
CA ALA A 169 4.38 -13.93 15.10
C ALA A 169 4.24 -14.27 16.58
N GLU A 170 5.17 -13.77 17.40
CA GLU A 170 5.19 -13.98 18.85
C GLU A 170 3.90 -13.44 19.50
N ASP A 171 3.37 -12.32 18.97
CA ASP A 171 2.09 -11.76 19.35
C ASP A 171 1.19 -11.44 18.13
N PRO A 172 0.22 -12.31 17.80
CA PRO A 172 -0.78 -12.03 16.77
C PRO A 172 -1.63 -10.78 17.04
N LYS A 173 -1.73 -10.31 18.30
CA LYS A 173 -2.49 -9.07 18.61
C LYS A 173 -1.82 -7.85 18.01
N SER A 174 -0.49 -7.80 18.00
CA SER A 174 0.26 -6.69 17.40
C SER A 174 -0.03 -6.54 15.90
N VAL A 175 -0.10 -7.66 15.15
CA VAL A 175 -0.47 -7.61 13.71
C VAL A 175 -1.88 -7.04 13.52
N ARG A 176 -2.83 -7.47 14.37
CA ARG A 176 -4.21 -6.96 14.32
C ARG A 176 -4.31 -5.47 14.64
N GLN A 177 -3.50 -4.96 15.56
CA GLN A 177 -3.45 -3.53 15.86
C GLN A 177 -2.95 -2.72 14.67
N VAL A 178 -1.92 -3.20 13.96
CA VAL A 178 -1.43 -2.56 12.73
C VAL A 178 -2.49 -2.60 11.64
N ILE A 179 -3.18 -3.73 11.44
CA ILE A 179 -4.30 -3.84 10.50
C ILE A 179 -5.41 -2.83 10.83
N GLN A 180 -5.78 -2.72 12.12
CA GLN A 180 -6.79 -1.77 12.56
C GLN A 180 -6.38 -0.33 12.25
N CYS A 181 -5.18 0.09 12.65
CA CYS A 181 -4.70 1.45 12.36
C CYS A 181 -4.61 1.70 10.85
N ARG A 182 -4.13 0.73 10.06
CA ARG A 182 -4.10 0.84 8.61
C ARG A 182 -5.51 1.08 8.05
N ASN A 183 -6.53 0.35 8.50
CA ASN A 183 -7.90 0.53 8.01
C ASN A 183 -8.45 1.91 8.42
N GLU A 184 -8.19 2.34 9.66
CA GLU A 184 -8.56 3.70 10.13
C GLU A 184 -7.89 4.79 9.28
N LEU A 185 -6.64 4.59 8.85
CA LEU A 185 -5.88 5.53 8.02
C LEU A 185 -6.36 5.56 6.56
N MET A 186 -6.49 4.39 5.94
CA MET A 186 -6.82 4.24 4.52
C MET A 186 -8.30 4.54 4.24
N HIS A 187 -9.17 4.53 5.27
CA HIS A 187 -10.57 4.94 5.16
C HIS A 187 -10.84 6.30 5.82
N SER A 188 -9.81 7.15 5.99
CA SER A 188 -9.99 8.53 6.45
C SER A 188 -10.44 9.41 5.27
N ASN A 189 -11.72 9.75 5.22
CA ASN A 189 -12.29 10.59 4.16
C ASN A 189 -11.76 12.03 4.18
N GLU A 190 -11.21 12.48 5.32
CA GLU A 190 -10.68 13.84 5.50
C GLU A 190 -9.18 13.94 5.25
N PHE A 191 -8.49 12.80 5.03
CA PHE A 191 -7.03 12.73 4.86
C PHE A 191 -6.26 13.35 6.04
N ARG A 192 -6.81 13.19 7.24
CA ARG A 192 -6.32 13.78 8.50
C ARG A 192 -6.30 12.74 9.59
N VAL A 193 -5.29 12.80 10.47
CA VAL A 193 -5.26 12.00 11.71
C VAL A 193 -4.69 12.81 12.89
N LYS A 194 -5.28 12.59 14.07
CA LYS A 194 -4.93 13.28 15.31
C LYS A 194 -3.61 12.80 15.90
N ASP A 195 -2.95 13.64 16.70
CA ASP A 195 -1.68 13.28 17.37
C ASP A 195 -1.83 12.07 18.31
N GLU A 196 -2.94 11.96 19.03
CA GLU A 196 -3.19 10.81 19.91
C GLU A 196 -3.32 9.50 19.12
N TRP A 197 -3.92 9.58 17.93
CA TRP A 197 -3.96 8.45 17.02
C TRP A 197 -2.54 8.10 16.51
N MET A 198 -1.73 9.10 16.17
CA MET A 198 -0.32 8.89 15.77
C MET A 198 0.51 8.19 16.85
N LYS A 199 0.31 8.53 18.13
CA LYS A 199 0.98 7.84 19.24
C LYS A 199 0.59 6.36 19.30
N LYS A 200 -0.71 6.06 19.18
CA LYS A 200 -1.22 4.67 19.10
C LYS A 200 -0.61 3.94 17.91
N TYR A 201 -0.58 4.57 16.74
CA TYR A 201 -0.04 3.98 15.52
C TYR A 201 1.46 3.68 15.62
N ARG A 202 2.26 4.64 16.12
CA ARG A 202 3.70 4.43 16.37
C ARG A 202 3.94 3.25 17.30
N ALA A 203 3.21 3.17 18.41
CA ALA A 203 3.36 2.05 19.35
C ALA A 203 3.01 0.70 18.71
N ALA A 204 1.93 0.64 17.91
CA ALA A 204 1.54 -0.56 17.18
C ALA A 204 2.61 -1.00 16.17
N LEU A 205 3.15 -0.06 15.38
CA LEU A 205 4.23 -0.33 14.42
C LEU A 205 5.51 -0.81 15.11
N GLN A 206 5.95 -0.13 16.17
CA GLN A 206 7.14 -0.49 16.92
C GLN A 206 7.05 -1.92 17.47
N HIS A 207 5.93 -2.25 18.12
CA HIS A 207 5.70 -3.59 18.64
C HIS A 207 5.67 -4.64 17.51
N PHE A 208 5.05 -4.33 16.37
CA PHE A 208 5.02 -5.25 15.23
C PHE A 208 6.42 -5.49 14.65
N VAL A 209 7.16 -4.43 14.34
CA VAL A 209 8.49 -4.56 13.71
C VAL A 209 9.50 -5.21 14.64
N GLN A 210 9.39 -4.99 15.96
CA GLN A 210 10.28 -5.60 16.94
C GLN A 210 10.24 -7.13 16.94
N GLN A 211 9.08 -7.74 16.64
CA GLN A 211 8.96 -9.21 16.50
C GLN A 211 9.83 -9.77 15.36
N PHE A 212 10.18 -8.94 14.39
CA PHE A 212 11.03 -9.32 13.24
C PHE A 212 12.43 -8.73 13.34
N SER A 213 12.85 -8.23 14.51
CA SER A 213 14.16 -7.59 14.70
C SER A 213 15.35 -8.51 14.39
N HIS A 214 15.16 -9.83 14.50
CA HIS A 214 16.14 -10.84 14.09
C HIS A 214 16.37 -10.90 12.58
N ILE A 215 15.48 -10.30 11.78
CA ILE A 215 15.58 -10.21 10.32
C ILE A 215 16.22 -8.85 9.96
N PRO A 216 17.44 -8.82 9.38
CA PRO A 216 18.17 -7.57 9.14
C PRO A 216 17.39 -6.53 8.34
N ARG A 217 16.62 -6.96 7.32
CA ARG A 217 15.77 -6.08 6.52
C ARG A 217 14.67 -5.44 7.36
N MET A 218 14.00 -6.21 8.22
CA MET A 218 12.94 -5.66 9.08
C MET A 218 13.49 -4.75 10.18
N ALA A 219 14.69 -5.02 10.68
CA ALA A 219 15.38 -4.07 11.57
C ALA A 219 15.69 -2.74 10.87
N ALA A 220 16.03 -2.75 9.58
CA ALA A 220 16.21 -1.53 8.78
C ALA A 220 14.89 -0.80 8.53
N VAL A 221 13.80 -1.53 8.24
CA VAL A 221 12.43 -0.99 8.12
C VAL A 221 12.01 -0.28 9.40
N GLY A 222 12.29 -0.86 10.57
CA GLY A 222 12.00 -0.23 11.86
C GLY A 222 12.70 1.11 12.02
N ARG A 223 13.99 1.21 11.64
CA ARG A 223 14.71 2.50 11.66
C ARG A 223 14.12 3.51 10.70
N GLN A 224 13.81 3.10 9.46
CA GLN A 224 13.20 4.00 8.47
C GLN A 224 11.84 4.54 8.92
N ILE A 225 11.04 3.73 9.61
CA ILE A 225 9.76 4.17 10.20
C ILE A 225 10.02 5.21 11.30
N GLU A 226 10.95 4.97 12.21
CA GLU A 226 11.28 5.94 13.27
C GLU A 226 11.82 7.26 12.70
N ASP A 227 12.68 7.19 11.69
CA ASP A 227 13.20 8.35 10.98
C ASP A 227 12.05 9.12 10.33
N MET A 228 11.15 8.44 9.61
CA MET A 228 9.98 9.06 8.96
C MET A 228 9.03 9.74 9.95
N LEU A 229 8.81 9.14 11.12
CA LEU A 229 7.99 9.76 12.17
C LEU A 229 8.63 11.03 12.73
N ALA A 230 9.98 11.08 12.79
CA ALA A 230 10.76 12.20 13.29
C ALA A 230 10.98 13.34 12.28
N VAL A 231 10.88 13.08 10.97
CA VAL A 231 11.06 14.10 9.90
C VAL A 231 10.19 15.34 10.14
N ASP A 232 10.74 16.53 10.00
CA ASP A 232 9.94 17.75 9.88
C ASP A 232 9.52 17.93 8.41
N LEU A 233 8.20 17.99 8.17
CA LEU A 233 7.63 18.20 6.83
C LEU A 233 7.36 19.68 6.56
N SER A 234 7.84 20.59 7.40
CA SER A 234 7.71 22.02 7.15
C SER A 234 8.59 22.40 5.94
N ILE A 235 7.95 22.79 4.83
CA ILE A 235 8.63 23.21 3.61
C ILE A 235 8.66 24.75 3.58
N CYS A 236 9.85 25.35 3.48
CA CYS A 236 9.98 26.79 3.25
C CYS A 236 9.78 27.13 1.77
N VAL A 237 8.98 28.15 1.42
CA VAL A 237 8.98 28.74 0.07
C VAL A 237 9.91 29.95 0.11
N PHE A 238 11.06 29.87 -0.56
CA PHE A 238 11.89 31.04 -0.76
C PHE A 238 11.20 31.93 -1.80
N GLY A 239 10.72 33.10 -1.37
CA GLY A 239 10.19 34.12 -2.27
C GLY A 239 11.30 34.60 -3.21
N GLU A 240 10.99 34.73 -4.50
CA GLU A 240 11.88 35.21 -5.56
C GLU A 240 12.21 36.73 -5.45
N ASP A 241 12.46 37.24 -4.25
CA ASP A 241 12.85 38.64 -3.99
C ASP A 241 14.29 38.74 -3.44
N GLN A 242 15.18 37.80 -3.78
CA GLN A 242 16.62 37.99 -3.55
C GLN A 242 17.29 38.50 -4.83
N THR A 243 17.20 39.82 -4.99
CA THR A 243 18.17 40.58 -5.77
C THR A 243 19.54 40.48 -5.10
N ASP A 244 20.53 40.05 -5.87
CA ASP A 244 21.98 40.12 -5.64
C ASP A 244 22.45 40.43 -4.22
N SER A 245 22.67 39.39 -3.41
CA SER A 245 23.68 39.46 -2.36
C SER A 245 24.42 38.15 -2.30
N ALA A 246 25.55 38.12 -3.01
CA ALA A 246 26.59 37.12 -2.84
C ALA A 246 27.15 37.23 -1.41
N CYS A 247 26.59 36.45 -0.49
CA CYS A 247 27.18 36.24 0.83
C CYS A 247 27.15 34.76 1.18
N MET A 248 28.32 34.15 1.00
CA MET A 248 28.88 33.01 1.74
C MET A 248 28.04 32.50 2.92
N LEU A 249 27.11 31.58 2.64
CA LEU A 249 26.54 30.67 3.64
C LEU A 249 26.48 29.25 3.05
N ASN A 250 27.61 28.80 2.50
CA ASN A 250 27.83 27.38 2.30
C ASN A 250 28.24 26.74 3.64
N ASP A 251 27.62 25.61 3.94
CA ASP A 251 27.98 24.61 4.97
C ASP A 251 27.32 24.64 6.36
N SER A 252 26.21 25.34 6.60
CA SER A 252 25.50 25.20 7.90
C SER A 252 23.98 25.00 7.84
N ILE A 253 23.38 24.86 6.66
CA ILE A 253 21.98 24.42 6.48
C ILE A 253 21.98 23.10 5.71
N ARG A 254 22.52 22.05 6.36
CA ARG A 254 22.35 20.64 5.95
C ARG A 254 21.50 19.88 6.97
N GLN A 255 20.62 20.58 7.70
CA GLN A 255 19.53 19.93 8.41
C GLN A 255 18.50 19.49 7.37
N LEU A 256 18.69 18.29 6.82
CA LEU A 256 17.67 17.37 6.30
C LEU A 256 16.32 17.99 5.88
N GLU A 257 16.32 19.03 5.04
CA GLU A 257 15.10 19.54 4.42
C GLU A 257 14.68 18.46 3.41
N THR A 258 13.61 17.73 3.73
CA THR A 258 13.01 16.81 2.76
C THR A 258 12.47 17.68 1.64
N SER A 259 12.99 17.51 0.41
CA SER A 259 12.60 18.39 -0.69
C SER A 259 11.11 18.26 -1.01
N ALA A 260 10.50 19.34 -1.51
CA ALA A 260 9.08 19.36 -1.82
C ALA A 260 8.71 18.27 -2.84
N GLU A 261 9.61 17.98 -3.78
CA GLU A 261 9.44 16.91 -4.76
C GLU A 261 9.35 15.53 -4.09
N VAL A 262 10.18 15.27 -3.08
CA VAL A 262 10.16 14.00 -2.35
C VAL A 262 8.86 13.85 -1.57
N VAL A 263 8.41 14.90 -0.89
CA VAL A 263 7.15 14.87 -0.13
C VAL A 263 5.94 14.71 -1.07
N SER A 264 5.92 15.40 -2.22
CA SER A 264 4.91 15.24 -3.27
C SER A 264 4.87 13.80 -3.81
N GLN A 265 6.03 13.15 -3.95
CA GLN A 265 6.08 11.74 -4.35
C GLN A 265 5.48 10.82 -3.28
N TRP A 266 5.71 11.09 -1.99
CA TRP A 266 5.11 10.30 -0.91
C TRP A 266 3.60 10.46 -0.86
N GLU A 267 3.11 11.69 -1.02
CA GLU A 267 1.69 12.01 -1.05
C GLU A 267 0.99 11.27 -2.20
N ALA A 268 1.52 11.37 -3.40
CA ALA A 268 0.96 10.67 -4.54
C ALA A 268 1.04 9.15 -4.42
N ALA A 269 2.12 8.60 -3.87
CA ALA A 269 2.20 7.16 -3.65
C ALA A 269 1.11 6.67 -2.68
N LEU A 270 0.83 7.43 -1.63
CA LEU A 270 -0.23 7.10 -0.67
C LEU A 270 -1.63 7.23 -1.28
N LEU A 271 -1.90 8.31 -2.02
CA LEU A 271 -3.16 8.52 -2.72
C LEU A 271 -3.41 7.42 -3.78
N GLN A 272 -2.37 6.99 -4.48
CA GLN A 272 -2.46 5.89 -5.43
C GLN A 272 -2.84 4.56 -4.77
N GLU A 273 -2.26 4.25 -3.61
CA GLU A 273 -2.60 3.04 -2.84
C GLU A 273 -4.07 3.09 -2.38
N MET A 274 -4.54 4.24 -1.88
CA MET A 274 -5.94 4.41 -1.50
C MET A 274 -6.89 4.23 -2.69
N LEU A 275 -6.53 4.79 -3.84
CA LEU A 275 -7.35 4.67 -5.04
C LEU A 275 -7.46 3.21 -5.51
N GLN A 276 -6.33 2.50 -5.54
CA GLN A 276 -6.31 1.09 -5.94
C GLN A 276 -7.16 0.23 -4.99
N GLU A 277 -7.13 0.52 -3.69
CA GLU A 277 -7.95 -0.17 -2.71
C GLU A 277 -9.46 0.05 -2.97
N CYS A 278 -9.88 1.29 -3.24
CA CYS A 278 -11.27 1.62 -3.57
C CYS A 278 -11.73 0.95 -4.89
N LEU A 279 -10.90 0.99 -5.92
CA LEU A 279 -11.24 0.46 -7.25
C LEU A 279 -11.24 -1.08 -7.32
N HIS A 280 -10.66 -1.76 -6.33
CA HIS A 280 -10.63 -3.21 -6.25
C HIS A 280 -11.72 -3.81 -5.33
N ALA A 281 -12.67 -2.99 -4.88
CA ALA A 281 -13.88 -3.45 -4.19
C ALA A 281 -14.70 -4.41 -5.08
N ALA A 282 -14.82 -5.67 -4.65
CA ALA A 282 -15.56 -6.71 -5.38
C ALA A 282 -17.08 -6.58 -5.17
N PRO A 283 -17.92 -6.92 -6.17
CA PRO A 283 -19.36 -6.61 -6.19
C PRO A 283 -20.25 -7.33 -5.15
N ASP A 284 -19.70 -8.15 -4.25
CA ASP A 284 -20.47 -9.10 -3.45
C ASP A 284 -20.87 -8.61 -2.05
N SER A 285 -20.63 -7.34 -1.68
CA SER A 285 -20.96 -6.78 -0.36
C SER A 285 -21.42 -5.33 -0.43
N GLU A 286 -22.73 -5.10 -0.31
CA GLU A 286 -23.34 -3.77 -0.45
C GLU A 286 -22.80 -2.72 0.54
N GLU A 287 -22.60 -3.09 1.82
CA GLU A 287 -22.11 -2.15 2.86
C GLU A 287 -20.68 -1.69 2.64
N ALA A 288 -19.79 -2.62 2.28
CA ALA A 288 -18.40 -2.27 1.98
C ALA A 288 -18.30 -1.47 0.68
N ASN A 289 -19.12 -1.81 -0.32
CA ASN A 289 -19.20 -1.05 -1.57
C ASN A 289 -19.69 0.39 -1.32
N ALA A 290 -20.63 0.60 -0.38
CA ALA A 290 -21.10 1.94 -0.03
C ALA A 290 -19.99 2.80 0.61
N GLN A 291 -19.21 2.22 1.52
CA GLN A 291 -18.07 2.90 2.14
C GLN A 291 -16.96 3.20 1.12
N ASP A 292 -16.65 2.24 0.25
CA ASP A 292 -15.63 2.41 -0.80
C ASP A 292 -16.07 3.46 -1.84
N THR A 293 -17.37 3.52 -2.18
CA THR A 293 -17.93 4.58 -3.04
C THR A 293 -17.85 5.96 -2.39
N GLU A 294 -18.16 6.09 -1.10
CA GLU A 294 -18.05 7.37 -0.38
C GLU A 294 -16.60 7.85 -0.32
N LEU A 295 -15.67 6.94 0.00
CA LEU A 295 -14.25 7.22 0.01
C LEU A 295 -13.75 7.62 -1.38
N LEU A 296 -14.18 6.93 -2.44
CA LEU A 296 -13.83 7.26 -3.82
C LEU A 296 -14.32 8.65 -4.23
N LYS A 297 -15.54 9.04 -3.83
CA LYS A 297 -16.09 10.38 -4.04
C LYS A 297 -15.29 11.44 -3.28
N SER A 298 -14.94 11.18 -2.01
CA SER A 298 -14.10 12.09 -1.22
C SER A 298 -12.72 12.27 -1.84
N LEU A 299 -12.10 11.18 -2.27
CA LEU A 299 -10.80 11.17 -2.95
C LEU A 299 -10.85 11.93 -4.28
N GLY A 300 -11.87 11.70 -5.12
CA GLY A 300 -12.09 12.45 -6.34
C GLY A 300 -12.27 13.95 -6.08
N GLY A 301 -13.03 14.33 -5.05
CA GLY A 301 -13.19 15.72 -4.63
C GLY A 301 -11.88 16.37 -4.16
N PHE A 302 -11.09 15.65 -3.36
CA PHE A 302 -9.78 16.09 -2.88
C PHE A 302 -8.80 16.30 -4.02
N LEU A 303 -8.69 15.35 -4.95
CA LEU A 303 -7.81 15.45 -6.12
C LEU A 303 -8.20 16.64 -7.02
N ARG A 304 -9.49 16.89 -7.26
CA ARG A 304 -9.95 18.03 -8.09
C ARG A 304 -9.69 19.39 -7.45
N SER A 305 -9.67 19.44 -6.12
CA SER A 305 -9.49 20.67 -5.35
C SER A 305 -8.02 21.10 -5.21
N ASN A 306 -7.08 20.24 -5.61
CA ASN A 306 -5.64 20.50 -5.62
C ASN A 306 -5.14 20.36 -7.07
N LYS A 307 -4.74 21.46 -7.70
CA LYS A 307 -4.44 21.48 -9.13
C LYS A 307 -3.24 20.58 -9.46
N ASP A 308 -2.22 20.58 -8.61
CA ASP A 308 -1.04 19.72 -8.74
C ASP A 308 -1.39 18.22 -8.77
N LEU A 309 -2.31 17.81 -7.90
CA LEU A 309 -2.82 16.44 -7.85
C LEU A 309 -3.79 16.14 -9.00
N SER A 310 -4.64 17.09 -9.38
CA SER A 310 -5.58 16.94 -10.49
C SER A 310 -4.88 16.66 -11.82
N GLU A 311 -3.78 17.37 -12.09
CA GLU A 311 -2.96 17.14 -13.28
C GLU A 311 -2.29 15.76 -13.22
N ARG A 312 -1.71 15.42 -12.07
CA ARG A 312 -1.00 14.16 -11.85
C ARG A 312 -1.89 12.92 -11.94
N PHE A 313 -3.12 12.99 -11.43
CA PHE A 313 -4.10 11.91 -11.40
C PHE A 313 -5.21 12.09 -12.46
N SER A 314 -4.91 12.78 -13.56
CA SER A 314 -5.90 13.14 -14.57
C SER A 314 -6.59 11.93 -15.23
N THR A 315 -5.87 10.81 -15.39
CA THR A 315 -6.45 9.57 -15.95
C THR A 315 -7.38 8.90 -14.96
N GLU A 316 -6.95 8.81 -13.70
CA GLU A 316 -7.72 8.26 -12.58
C GLU A 316 -8.99 9.08 -12.32
N LEU A 317 -8.89 10.41 -12.38
CA LEU A 317 -10.03 11.31 -12.24
C LEU A 317 -11.07 11.12 -13.34
N GLN A 318 -10.65 10.88 -14.59
CA GLN A 318 -11.57 10.56 -15.68
C GLN A 318 -12.32 9.25 -15.37
N ALA A 319 -11.60 8.21 -14.93
CA ALA A 319 -12.22 6.94 -14.56
C ALA A 319 -13.21 7.09 -13.38
N ILE A 320 -12.88 7.89 -12.36
CA ILE A 320 -13.79 8.19 -11.25
C ILE A 320 -15.06 8.89 -11.76
N THR A 321 -14.92 9.90 -12.62
CA THR A 321 -16.07 10.62 -13.17
C THR A 321 -16.96 9.74 -14.04
N GLU A 322 -16.38 8.80 -14.80
CA GLU A 322 -17.17 7.81 -15.55
C GLU A 322 -17.94 6.84 -14.64
N LEU A 323 -17.39 6.48 -13.47
CA LEU A 323 -18.07 5.66 -12.49
C LEU A 323 -19.20 6.43 -11.80
N GLU A 324 -18.94 7.67 -11.38
CA GLU A 324 -19.94 8.58 -10.78
C GLU A 324 -21.11 8.86 -11.73
N ALA A 325 -20.88 8.91 -13.04
CA ALA A 325 -21.93 9.15 -14.04
C ALA A 325 -22.83 7.94 -14.32
N ARG A 326 -22.46 6.74 -13.84
CA ARG A 326 -23.22 5.49 -14.02
C ARG A 326 -24.11 5.15 -12.82
N GLU A 327 -23.96 5.87 -11.71
CA GLU A 327 -24.83 5.79 -10.51
C GLU A 327 -26.07 6.69 -10.64
#